data_AF-Q84D80-F1
#
_entry.id   AF-Q84D80-F1
#
_cell.length_a   1.000
_cell.length_b   1.000
_cell.length_c   1.000
_cell.angle_alpha   90.00
_cell.angle_beta   90.00
_cell.angle_gamma   90.00
#
_symmetry.space_group_name_H-M   'P 1'
#
loop_
_entity.id
_entity.type
_entity.pdbx_description
1 polymer ?
#
loop_
_entity_poly.entity_id
_entity_poly.type
_entity_poly.pdbx_seq_one_letter_code
_entity_poly.pdbx_strand_id
1 'polypeptide(L)'
;WVIHLWVEATWEVLVGCIMAWGLMKTLGARRRIVTTWLYIEVAMMFGAGILGLGHHYFWIGTPEYWLAIGGFFSALEPIPLVAMVVHAVYDAGAHKFRNANHPALAWLIAHAFGNFFG
;
A
#
# COMPACT_ATOMS: atom_id res chain seq x y z
N TRP A 1 -2.90 -13.98 -12.25
CA TRP A 1 -3.60 -12.97 -13.06
C TRP A 1 -4.91 -12.51 -12.44
N VAL A 2 -6.00 -13.28 -12.44
CA VAL A 2 -7.26 -12.79 -11.84
C VAL A 2 -7.15 -12.63 -10.32
N ILE A 3 -6.66 -13.65 -9.62
CA ILE A 3 -6.54 -13.61 -8.15
C ILE A 3 -5.54 -12.53 -7.72
N HIS A 4 -4.30 -12.60 -8.19
CA HIS A 4 -3.29 -11.64 -7.77
C HIS A 4 -3.46 -10.27 -8.45
N LEU A 5 -3.28 -10.15 -9.76
CA LEU A 5 -3.38 -8.83 -10.41
C LEU A 5 -4.78 -8.22 -10.40
N TRP A 6 -5.85 -8.95 -10.70
CA TRP A 6 -7.17 -8.30 -10.69
C TRP A 6 -7.66 -8.05 -9.26
N VAL A 7 -7.66 -9.04 -8.35
CA VAL A 7 -8.10 -8.77 -6.96
C VAL A 7 -7.09 -7.86 -6.27
N GLU A 8 -5.90 -8.35 -5.96
CA GLU A 8 -4.92 -7.63 -5.15
C GLU A 8 -4.63 -6.23 -5.69
N ALA A 9 -4.28 -6.09 -6.98
CA ALA A 9 -3.89 -4.79 -7.52
C ALA A 9 -5.01 -3.74 -7.54
N THR A 10 -6.22 -4.15 -7.96
CA THR A 10 -7.31 -3.17 -8.11
C THR A 10 -7.88 -2.78 -6.76
N TRP A 11 -7.97 -3.73 -5.82
CA TRP A 11 -8.42 -3.46 -4.46
C TRP A 11 -7.38 -2.63 -3.70
N GLU A 12 -6.09 -2.88 -3.88
CA GLU A 12 -5.03 -2.09 -3.23
C GLU A 12 -5.09 -0.63 -3.69
N VAL A 13 -5.16 -0.36 -5.00
CA VAL A 13 -5.28 1.02 -5.50
C VAL A 13 -6.55 1.72 -5.01
N LEU A 14 -7.68 0.99 -4.91
CA LEU A 14 -8.91 1.53 -4.33
C LEU A 14 -8.73 1.87 -2.85
N VAL A 15 -8.10 0.97 -2.10
CA VAL A 15 -7.77 1.15 -0.68
C VAL A 15 -6.83 2.33 -0.50
N GLY A 16 -5.78 2.47 -1.31
CA GLY A 16 -4.88 3.62 -1.30
C GLY A 16 -5.62 4.94 -1.52
N CYS A 17 -6.61 4.96 -2.42
CA CYS A 17 -7.48 6.13 -2.62
C CYS A 17 -8.30 6.46 -1.35
N ILE A 18 -8.91 5.46 -0.72
CA ILE A 18 -9.69 5.60 0.51
C ILE A 18 -8.79 6.05 1.66
N MET A 19 -7.58 5.48 1.76
CA MET A 19 -6.57 5.80 2.76
C MET A 19 -6.13 7.26 2.63
N ALA A 20 -5.73 7.68 1.42
CA ALA A 20 -5.36 9.05 1.13
C ALA A 20 -6.47 10.05 1.51
N TRP A 21 -7.72 9.74 1.14
CA TRP A 21 -8.87 10.55 1.52
C TRP A 21 -9.10 10.57 3.04
N GLY A 22 -9.05 9.41 3.68
CA GLY A 22 -9.25 9.24 5.12
C GLY A 22 -8.22 10.00 5.93
N LEU A 23 -6.94 9.94 5.56
CA LEU A 23 -5.85 10.69 6.19
C LEU A 23 -6.03 12.20 6.05
N MET A 24 -6.48 12.68 4.88
CA MET A 24 -6.83 14.10 4.71
C MET A 24 -7.98 14.52 5.62
N LYS A 25 -8.99 13.67 5.82
CA LYS A 25 -10.19 14.00 6.62
C LYS A 25 -10.00 13.85 8.12
N THR A 26 -9.17 12.92 8.55
CA THR A 26 -8.94 12.63 9.98
C THR A 26 -7.81 13.47 10.55
N LEU A 27 -6.67 13.53 9.85
CA LEU A 27 -5.44 14.18 10.31
C LEU A 27 -5.16 15.52 9.64
N GLY A 28 -5.92 15.91 8.61
CA GLY A 28 -5.58 17.09 7.82
C GLY A 28 -4.32 16.89 6.99
N ALA A 29 -3.98 15.65 6.62
CA ALA A 29 -2.79 15.35 5.83
C ALA A 29 -2.74 16.20 4.55
N ARG A 30 -1.55 16.70 4.19
CA ARG A 30 -1.40 17.54 3.00
C ARG A 30 -1.69 16.70 1.75
N ARG A 31 -2.59 17.19 0.89
CA ARG A 31 -2.95 16.51 -0.38
C ARG A 31 -1.71 16.08 -1.17
N ARG A 32 -0.70 16.95 -1.27
CA ARG A 32 0.55 16.66 -1.97
C ARG A 32 1.25 15.40 -1.46
N ILE A 33 1.25 15.15 -0.15
CA ILE A 33 1.89 13.95 0.44
C ILE A 33 1.14 12.70 0.01
N VAL A 34 -0.17 12.65 0.30
CA VAL A 34 -0.98 11.46 0.04
C VAL A 34 -1.09 11.16 -1.46
N THR A 35 -1.16 12.18 -2.33
CA THR A 35 -1.17 11.95 -3.78
C THR A 35 0.19 11.49 -4.31
N THR A 36 1.30 11.97 -3.74
CA THR A 36 2.64 11.48 -4.14
C THR A 36 2.76 9.99 -3.84
N TRP A 37 2.35 9.57 -2.65
CA TRP A 37 2.33 8.15 -2.30
C TRP A 37 1.35 7.35 -3.14
N LEU A 38 0.17 7.87 -3.45
CA LEU A 38 -0.77 7.19 -4.33
C LEU A 38 -0.18 6.95 -5.73
N TYR A 39 0.56 7.91 -6.28
CA TYR A 39 1.26 7.70 -7.55
C TYR A 39 2.38 6.66 -7.45
N ILE A 40 3.13 6.65 -6.33
CA ILE A 40 4.15 5.63 -6.07
C ILE A 40 3.50 4.26 -5.95
N GLU A 41 2.39 4.14 -5.23
CA GLU A 41 1.62 2.91 -5.05
C GLU A 41 1.13 2.36 -6.39
N VAL A 42 0.51 3.19 -7.23
CA VAL A 42 0.12 2.79 -8.59
C VAL A 42 1.32 2.35 -9.43
N ALA A 43 2.44 3.09 -9.39
CA ALA A 43 3.64 2.73 -10.14
C ALA A 43 4.24 1.40 -9.65
N MET A 44 4.29 1.20 -8.33
CA MET A 44 4.75 -0.03 -7.70
C MET A 44 3.80 -1.20 -7.99
N MET A 45 2.50 -0.97 -8.10
CA MET A 45 1.55 -2.01 -8.46
C MET A 45 1.79 -2.55 -9.87
N PHE A 46 2.10 -1.67 -10.84
CA PHE A 46 2.47 -2.09 -12.19
C PHE A 46 3.90 -2.65 -12.28
N GLY A 47 4.83 -2.18 -11.45
CA GLY A 47 6.21 -2.66 -11.42
C GLY A 47 6.36 -3.95 -10.61
N ALA A 48 6.24 -3.82 -9.28
CA ALA A 48 6.33 -4.92 -8.34
C ALA A 48 5.15 -5.87 -8.43
N GLY A 49 3.90 -5.42 -8.49
CA GLY A 49 2.75 -6.35 -8.53
C GLY A 49 2.70 -7.25 -9.78
N ILE A 50 3.13 -6.75 -10.95
CA ILE A 50 3.18 -7.59 -12.16
C ILE A 50 4.28 -8.65 -12.05
N LEU A 51 5.46 -8.30 -11.54
CA LEU A 51 6.59 -9.22 -11.42
C LEU A 51 6.48 -10.13 -10.18
N GLY A 52 5.90 -9.60 -9.11
CA GLY A 52 5.61 -10.23 -7.83
C GLY A 52 4.56 -11.33 -7.93
N LEU A 53 3.68 -11.27 -8.95
CA LEU A 53 2.86 -12.40 -9.40
C LEU A 53 3.65 -13.71 -9.49
N GLY A 54 4.94 -13.62 -9.81
CA GLY A 54 5.89 -14.73 -9.86
C GLY A 54 5.95 -15.58 -8.59
N HIS A 55 5.57 -15.07 -7.41
CA HIS A 55 5.52 -15.88 -6.19
C HIS A 55 4.47 -17.00 -6.22
N HIS A 56 3.46 -16.89 -7.08
CA HIS A 56 2.52 -17.99 -7.34
C HIS A 56 3.12 -19.05 -8.28
N TYR A 57 4.27 -18.78 -8.88
CA TYR A 57 4.90 -19.63 -9.88
C TYR A 57 6.01 -20.54 -9.34
N PHE A 58 6.40 -20.35 -8.07
CA PHE A 58 7.54 -21.02 -7.44
C PHE A 58 7.49 -22.56 -7.55
N TRP A 59 6.30 -23.18 -7.49
CA TRP A 59 6.17 -24.63 -7.36
C TRP A 59 5.17 -25.27 -8.34
N ILE A 60 4.78 -24.57 -9.40
CA ILE A 60 3.83 -25.09 -10.41
C ILE A 60 4.50 -25.52 -11.72
N GLY A 61 5.83 -25.69 -11.72
CA GLY A 61 6.60 -26.15 -12.89
C GLY A 61 7.01 -25.04 -13.86
N THR A 62 7.02 -23.77 -13.43
CA THR A 62 7.59 -22.67 -14.23
C THR A 62 9.12 -22.59 -14.08
N PRO A 63 9.83 -21.83 -14.94
CA PRO A 63 11.29 -21.68 -14.83
C PRO A 63 11.76 -21.11 -13.48
N GLU A 64 12.93 -21.58 -13.03
CA GLU A 64 13.50 -21.26 -11.70
C GLU A 64 13.78 -19.77 -11.46
N TYR A 65 13.99 -18.97 -12.52
CA TYR A 65 14.22 -17.53 -12.37
C TYR A 65 13.06 -16.81 -11.67
N TRP A 66 11.84 -17.39 -11.70
CA TRP A 66 10.70 -16.82 -11.01
C TRP A 66 10.88 -16.81 -9.50
N LEU A 67 11.69 -17.70 -8.92
CA LEU A 67 11.97 -17.69 -7.49
C LEU A 67 12.61 -16.36 -7.06
N ALA A 68 13.61 -15.91 -7.82
CA ALA A 68 14.29 -14.64 -7.56
C ALA A 68 13.42 -13.43 -7.92
N ILE A 69 12.81 -13.42 -9.11
CA ILE A 69 11.99 -12.29 -9.58
C ILE A 69 10.74 -12.13 -8.69
N GLY A 70 9.96 -13.19 -8.57
CA GLY A 70 8.74 -13.21 -7.76
C GLY A 70 9.02 -12.87 -6.32
N GLY A 71 10.05 -13.48 -5.71
CA GLY A 71 10.38 -13.24 -4.31
C GLY A 71 10.88 -11.82 -4.02
N PHE A 72 11.70 -11.25 -4.90
CA PHE A 72 12.18 -9.88 -4.72
C PHE A 72 11.05 -8.85 -4.90
N PHE A 73 10.29 -8.95 -5.99
CA PHE A 73 9.25 -7.96 -6.29
C PHE A 73 8.04 -8.08 -5.36
N SER A 74 7.62 -9.28 -4.96
CA SER A 74 6.50 -9.43 -4.03
C SER A 74 6.82 -8.87 -2.64
N ALA A 75 8.08 -8.94 -2.19
CA ALA A 75 8.51 -8.33 -0.94
C ALA A 75 8.40 -6.79 -0.93
N LEU A 76 8.30 -6.15 -2.10
CA LEU A 76 8.16 -4.69 -2.21
C LEU A 76 6.70 -4.22 -2.20
N GLU A 77 5.74 -5.12 -2.45
CA GLU A 77 4.33 -4.78 -2.64
C GLU A 77 3.68 -4.03 -1.45
N PRO A 78 3.89 -4.39 -0.17
CA PRO A 78 3.19 -3.73 0.94
C PRO A 78 3.82 -2.38 1.36
N ILE A 79 4.96 -2.00 0.78
CA ILE A 79 5.73 -0.81 1.20
C ILE A 79 4.95 0.51 1.00
N PRO A 80 4.32 0.78 -0.16
CA PRO A 80 3.77 2.11 -0.46
C PRO A 80 2.64 2.54 0.49
N LEU A 81 1.68 1.65 0.78
CA LEU A 81 0.54 1.98 1.62
C LEU A 81 0.97 2.28 3.06
N VAL A 82 1.86 1.46 3.63
CA VAL A 82 2.41 1.66 4.98
C VAL A 82 3.20 2.97 5.02
N ALA A 83 4.05 3.22 4.03
CA ALA A 83 4.85 4.44 3.97
C ALA A 83 3.98 5.69 3.86
N MET A 84 2.85 5.62 3.15
CA MET A 84 1.85 6.71 3.10
C MET A 84 1.33 7.06 4.50
N VAL A 85 0.88 6.05 5.25
CA VAL A 85 0.30 6.24 6.59
C VAL A 85 1.36 6.74 7.56
N VAL A 86 2.55 6.13 7.58
CA VAL A 86 3.66 6.56 8.45
C VAL A 86 4.05 8.01 8.17
N HIS A 87 4.20 8.39 6.90
CA HIS A 87 4.55 9.77 6.54
C HIS A 87 3.41 10.74 6.95
N ALA A 88 2.15 10.40 6.69
CA ALA A 88 1.03 11.27 7.06
C ALA A 88 0.91 11.45 8.59
N VAL A 89 1.08 10.39 9.37
CA VAL A 89 1.05 10.44 10.84
C VAL A 89 2.25 11.23 11.39
N TYR A 90 3.44 11.02 10.85
CA TYR A 90 4.64 11.77 11.24
C TYR A 90 4.50 13.27 10.94
N ASP A 91 4.05 13.63 9.74
CA ASP A 91 3.82 15.03 9.34
C ASP A 91 2.78 15.70 10.24
N ALA A 92 1.71 14.97 10.59
CA ALA A 92 0.68 15.46 11.50
C ALA A 92 1.19 15.71 12.92
N GLY A 93 2.03 14.81 13.46
CA GLY A 93 2.66 14.98 14.77
C GLY A 93 3.60 16.19 14.80
N ALA A 94 4.43 16.36 13.76
CA ALA A 94 5.35 17.47 13.64
C ALA A 94 4.65 18.84 13.58
N HIS A 95 3.47 18.92 12.96
CA HIS A 95 2.68 20.14 12.81
C HIS A 95 1.56 20.28 13.86
N LYS A 96 1.50 19.39 14.86
CA LYS A 96 0.48 19.36 15.93
C LYS A 96 -0.96 19.36 15.40
N PHE A 97 -1.21 18.68 14.28
CA PHE A 97 -2.57 18.54 13.77
C PHE A 97 -3.44 17.79 14.75
N ARG A 98 -4.70 18.22 14.87
CA ARG A 98 -5.69 17.58 15.72
C ARG A 98 -6.45 16.56 14.91
N ASN A 99 -6.56 15.36 15.45
CA ASN A 99 -7.43 14.35 14.88
C ASN A 99 -8.90 14.77 15.03
N ALA A 100 -9.63 14.79 13.92
CA ALA A 100 -11.05 15.08 13.91
C ALA A 100 -11.93 13.84 14.21
N ASN A 101 -11.41 12.62 14.05
CA ASN A 101 -12.15 11.37 14.24
C ASN A 101 -11.24 10.21 14.68
N HIS A 102 -11.26 9.90 15.99
CA HIS A 102 -10.43 8.86 16.60
C HIS A 102 -10.72 7.43 16.09
N PRO A 103 -11.98 6.96 16.04
CA PRO A 103 -12.27 5.65 15.47
C PRO A 103 -11.80 5.48 14.02
N ALA A 104 -12.04 6.48 13.16
CA ALA A 104 -11.63 6.40 11.76
C ALA A 104 -10.11 6.35 11.62
N LEU A 105 -9.38 7.19 12.36
CA LEU A 105 -7.92 7.15 12.32
C LEU A 105 -7.35 5.82 12.85
N ALA A 106 -7.93 5.28 13.93
CA ALA A 106 -7.53 3.97 14.45
C ALA A 106 -7.75 2.87 13.41
N TRP A 107 -8.87 2.91 12.69
CA TRP A 107 -9.15 1.97 11.60
C TRP A 107 -8.14 2.09 10.45
N LEU A 108 -7.80 3.31 10.03
CA LEU A 108 -6.79 3.55 8.98
C LEU A 108 -5.42 2.98 9.36
N ILE A 109 -4.99 3.21 10.60
CA ILE A 109 -3.71 2.70 11.10
C ILE A 109 -3.74 1.17 11.21
N ALA A 110 -4.83 0.61 11.78
CA ALA A 110 -4.98 -0.84 11.92
C ALA A 110 -5.03 -1.55 10.56
N HIS A 111 -5.68 -0.94 9.57
CA HIS A 111 -5.74 -1.47 8.22
C HIS A 111 -4.36 -1.50 7.55
N ALA A 112 -3.59 -0.40 7.62
CA ALA A 112 -2.24 -0.36 7.08
C ALA A 112 -1.29 -1.35 7.79
N PHE A 113 -1.45 -1.51 9.10
CA PHE A 113 -0.72 -2.53 9.86
C PHE A 113 -1.09 -3.95 9.39
N GLY A 114 -2.38 -4.25 9.25
CA GLY A 114 -2.84 -5.56 8.76
C GLY A 114 -2.36 -5.85 7.35
N ASN A 115 -2.42 -4.87 6.45
CA ASN A 115 -1.92 -5.00 5.07
C ASN A 115 -0.42 -5.37 5.03
N PHE A 116 0.40 -4.83 5.95
CA PHE A 116 1.82 -5.14 6.01
C PHE A 116 2.16 -6.56 6.50
N PHE A 117 1.38 -7.09 7.45
CA PHE A 117 1.70 -8.35 8.14
C PHE A 117 0.88 -9.56 7.67
N GLY A 118 -0.26 -9.33 7.00
CA GLY A 118 -1.23 -10.37 6.65
C GLY A 118 -2.33 -10.52 7.70
#